data_AF-S2Y8V7-F1
#
_entry.id   AF-S2Y8V7-F1
#
_cell.length_a   1.000
_cell.length_b   1.000
_cell.length_c   1.000
_cell.angle_alpha   90.00
_cell.angle_beta   90.00
_cell.angle_gamma   90.00
#
_symmetry.space_group_name_H-M   'P 1'
#
loop_
_entity.id
_entity.type
_entity.pdbx_description
1 polymer ?
#
loop_
_entity_poly.entity_id
_entity_poly.type
_entity_poly.pdbx_seq_one_letter_code
_entity_poly.pdbx_strand_id
1 'polypeptide(L)'
;MRVEEIPPFDPGPLAWPVRMPDPSQYQAQGGWTANRRAQAQAEARARFEYDWQAAQAAEAQRQQQLAAAQRDYEQRAEAQRAEVRRHNAAITEATAGVRRGDADSVVEFFSAALYSSATWPEGFPRQVSAAFDSAARQLVLDWELPGYDVVPEAKSVRYVPAQDQDKETARPVTQRRALYREVLAQSVLLVLHQLFAADEYGILDSVALNGFVDAPDPATGRQAQIFLATVMAQRAAFRDLHLEQVDAISCLTDALRGQLATRPDQLTSVRPSRRPQDVGNQVVTHGGGHEEPDLYDMDPIVFESLVADLFRAMGMQAVMTQRSNDGGVDVDALDPTPIRGGKIVVQVKRYRNTVPPTAVRDLYGTVQDVGANKGVLVTTSGFGPGSHTFARGKPLELISGSELVDLLHRHGLRGRLGEGGRPGPAQPAPSGPATPPGDYNVLGMTWSGNVSLDVCALVCHGNRVLSEDHFVFFNNPQTPDGSVRAVPISAPDKAAIRVAFDALPESADRFVLVAAVDPEVNPDADLSGFTDACIRLLDPSMTELGRLEVSDGRRGETALVLGSFRHRQSGDWDFVLGGKGYTGGLEQLVQDYGIEVE
;
A
#
# COMPACT_ATOMS: atom_id res chain seq x y z
N MET A 1 26.99 -8.81 -11.25
CA MET A 1 26.98 -7.49 -11.90
C MET A 1 26.11 -7.57 -13.15
N ARG A 2 25.36 -6.51 -13.45
CA ARG A 2 24.52 -6.42 -14.65
C ARG A 2 25.38 -6.06 -15.87
N VAL A 3 25.02 -6.60 -17.03
CA VAL A 3 25.69 -6.34 -18.31
C VAL A 3 25.07 -5.10 -18.96
N GLU A 4 25.89 -4.22 -19.55
CA GLU A 4 25.43 -3.03 -20.28
C GLU A 4 24.91 -3.39 -21.69
N GLU A 5 23.83 -4.17 -21.79
CA GLU A 5 23.19 -4.50 -23.06
C GLU A 5 22.08 -3.50 -23.38
N ILE A 6 22.27 -2.71 -24.44
CA ILE A 6 21.25 -1.78 -24.96
C ILE A 6 20.94 -2.17 -26.40
N PRO A 7 19.66 -2.45 -26.74
CA PRO A 7 19.26 -2.75 -28.12
C PRO A 7 19.63 -1.60 -29.06
N PRO A 8 20.08 -1.87 -30.30
CA PRO A 8 20.42 -0.82 -31.25
C PRO A 8 19.20 0.01 -31.67
N PHE A 9 19.44 1.24 -32.11
CA PHE A 9 18.38 2.12 -32.62
C PHE A 9 17.72 1.53 -33.86
N ASP A 10 16.39 1.42 -33.83
CA ASP A 10 15.57 1.03 -34.98
C ASP A 10 14.64 2.19 -35.38
N PRO A 11 14.90 2.88 -36.50
CA PRO A 11 14.06 3.97 -36.99
C PRO A 11 12.77 3.51 -37.70
N GLY A 12 12.59 2.19 -37.94
CA GLY A 12 11.40 1.66 -38.59
C GLY A 12 11.06 2.36 -39.92
N PRO A 13 9.79 2.79 -40.14
CA PRO A 13 9.38 3.50 -41.37
C PRO A 13 10.13 4.81 -41.62
N LEU A 14 10.66 5.46 -40.58
CA LEU A 14 11.43 6.69 -40.73
C LEU A 14 12.78 6.46 -41.41
N ALA A 15 13.26 5.22 -41.56
CA ALA A 15 14.48 4.96 -42.31
C ALA A 15 14.33 5.24 -43.82
N TRP A 16 13.10 5.35 -44.33
CA TRP A 16 12.80 5.33 -45.75
C TRP A 16 12.40 6.74 -46.22
N PRO A 17 13.15 7.37 -47.14
CA PRO A 17 12.83 8.70 -47.65
C PRO A 17 11.48 8.74 -48.39
N VAL A 18 10.79 9.87 -48.31
CA VAL A 18 9.55 10.10 -49.08
C VAL A 18 9.89 10.12 -50.58
N ARG A 19 9.16 9.34 -51.38
CA ARG A 19 9.33 9.33 -52.84
C ARG A 19 8.85 10.64 -53.43
N MET A 20 9.70 11.28 -54.22
CA MET A 20 9.35 12.51 -54.94
C MET A 20 8.50 12.18 -56.19
N PRO A 21 7.51 13.02 -56.54
CA PRO A 21 6.72 12.84 -57.76
C PRO A 21 7.58 12.86 -59.02
N ASP A 22 7.29 11.96 -59.95
CA ASP A 22 7.97 11.91 -61.26
C ASP A 22 7.22 12.82 -62.25
N PRO A 23 7.87 13.85 -62.84
CA PRO A 23 7.27 14.70 -63.87
C PRO A 23 6.63 13.94 -65.04
N SER A 24 7.12 12.74 -65.36
CA SER A 24 6.62 11.94 -66.49
C SER A 24 5.16 11.46 -66.29
N GLN A 25 4.67 11.43 -65.05
CA GLN A 25 3.32 10.98 -64.67
C GLN A 25 2.25 12.09 -64.74
N TYR A 26 2.67 13.34 -64.98
CA TYR A 26 1.81 14.52 -64.98
C TYR A 26 1.62 15.08 -66.40
N GLN A 27 1.34 14.19 -67.36
CA GLN A 27 1.07 14.59 -68.75
C GLN A 27 -0.39 15.04 -68.91
N ALA A 28 -0.59 16.14 -69.63
CA ALA A 28 -1.91 16.64 -69.98
C ALA A 28 -2.61 15.68 -70.95
N GLN A 29 -3.73 15.08 -70.52
CA GLN A 29 -4.56 14.22 -71.38
C GLN A 29 -5.77 15.00 -71.92
N GLY A 30 -5.85 15.13 -73.25
CA GLY A 30 -7.01 15.69 -73.94
C GLY A 30 -6.93 17.18 -74.28
N GLY A 31 -7.59 17.56 -75.39
CA GLY A 31 -7.69 18.94 -75.87
C GLY A 31 -7.67 19.03 -77.40
N TRP A 32 -8.84 19.12 -78.03
CA TRP A 32 -8.96 19.25 -79.50
C TRP A 32 -8.68 20.67 -80.01
N THR A 33 -8.66 21.67 -79.12
CA THR A 33 -8.38 23.08 -79.43
C THR A 33 -7.12 23.57 -78.72
N ALA A 34 -6.47 24.61 -79.26
CA ALA A 34 -5.25 25.18 -78.68
C ALA A 34 -5.44 25.67 -77.23
N ASN A 35 -6.57 26.33 -76.92
CA ASN A 35 -6.89 26.79 -75.57
C ASN A 35 -7.07 25.63 -74.57
N ARG A 36 -7.77 24.55 -74.95
CA ARG A 36 -7.93 23.40 -74.03
C ARG A 36 -6.61 22.68 -73.76
N ARG A 37 -5.71 22.58 -74.76
CA ARG A 37 -4.37 22.00 -74.54
C ARG A 37 -3.51 22.84 -73.60
N ALA A 38 -3.53 24.15 -73.75
CA ALA A 38 -2.82 25.06 -72.85
C ALA A 38 -3.36 24.97 -71.41
N GLN A 39 -4.69 24.89 -71.26
CA GLN A 39 -5.33 24.73 -69.96
C GLN A 39 -4.99 23.39 -69.29
N ALA A 40 -5.10 22.27 -70.03
CA ALA A 40 -4.75 20.95 -69.50
C ALA A 40 -3.26 20.83 -69.12
N GLN A 41 -2.36 21.51 -69.84
CA GLN A 41 -0.95 21.61 -69.48
C GLN A 41 -0.71 22.45 -68.22
N ALA A 42 -1.44 23.56 -68.06
CA ALA A 42 -1.36 24.38 -66.85
C ALA A 42 -1.86 23.63 -65.61
N GLU A 43 -2.98 22.89 -65.73
CA GLU A 43 -3.52 22.06 -64.66
C GLU A 43 -2.59 20.92 -64.26
N ALA A 44 -1.97 20.24 -65.24
CA ALA A 44 -1.03 19.15 -64.96
C ALA A 44 0.27 19.65 -64.27
N ARG A 45 0.77 20.83 -64.67
CA ARG A 45 1.89 21.50 -64.00
C ARG A 45 1.53 21.92 -62.57
N ALA A 46 0.37 22.54 -62.37
CA ALA A 46 -0.10 22.92 -61.05
C ALA A 46 -0.24 21.71 -60.11
N ARG A 47 -0.74 20.57 -60.62
CA ARG A 47 -0.82 19.32 -59.84
C ARG A 47 0.56 18.77 -59.47
N PHE A 48 1.51 18.79 -60.42
CA PHE A 48 2.89 18.38 -60.15
C PHE A 48 3.55 19.28 -59.10
N GLU A 49 3.42 20.60 -59.23
CA GLU A 49 3.98 21.57 -58.28
C GLU A 49 3.39 21.40 -56.88
N TYR A 50 2.08 21.18 -56.78
CA TYR A 50 1.41 20.88 -55.52
C TYR A 50 1.92 19.58 -54.89
N ASP A 51 1.93 18.48 -55.64
CA ASP A 51 2.39 17.17 -55.13
C ASP A 51 3.88 17.18 -54.78
N TRP A 52 4.70 17.94 -55.52
CA TRP A 52 6.13 18.11 -55.25
C TRP A 52 6.35 18.88 -53.95
N GLN A 53 5.64 19.99 -53.74
CA GLN A 53 5.69 20.74 -52.49
C GLN A 53 5.21 19.90 -51.30
N ALA A 54 4.14 19.12 -51.48
CA ALA A 54 3.64 18.20 -50.46
C ALA A 54 4.66 17.12 -50.10
N ALA A 55 5.33 16.52 -51.10
CA ALA A 55 6.37 15.52 -50.87
C ALA A 55 7.63 16.10 -50.20
N GLN A 56 8.04 17.32 -50.55
CA GLN A 56 9.13 18.02 -49.86
C GLN A 56 8.79 18.34 -48.40
N ALA A 57 7.57 18.80 -48.12
CA ALA A 57 7.12 19.05 -46.76
C ALA A 57 7.09 17.75 -45.93
N ALA A 58 6.58 16.66 -46.51
CA ALA A 58 6.57 15.34 -45.87
C ALA A 58 7.97 14.79 -45.60
N GLU A 59 8.94 14.97 -46.51
CA GLU A 59 10.33 14.56 -46.29
C GLU A 59 11.01 15.40 -45.19
N ALA A 60 10.77 16.72 -45.17
CA ALA A 60 11.27 17.58 -44.09
C ALA A 60 10.70 17.17 -42.73
N GLN A 61 9.40 16.86 -42.67
CA GLN A 61 8.75 16.35 -41.46
C GLN A 61 9.33 15.00 -41.02
N ARG A 62 9.54 14.05 -41.96
CA ARG A 62 10.18 12.76 -41.66
C ARG A 62 11.59 12.94 -41.10
N GLN A 63 12.40 13.83 -41.67
CA GLN A 63 13.75 14.11 -41.18
C GLN A 63 13.74 14.69 -39.76
N GLN A 64 12.81 15.59 -39.45
CA GLN A 64 12.63 16.12 -38.10
C GLN A 64 12.22 15.02 -37.12
N GLN A 65 11.27 14.16 -37.51
CA GLN A 65 10.83 13.02 -36.69
C GLN A 65 11.96 12.00 -36.46
N LEU A 66 12.77 11.69 -37.48
CA LEU A 66 13.92 10.79 -37.36
C LEU A 66 14.97 11.36 -36.40
N ALA A 67 15.27 12.65 -36.52
CA ALA A 67 16.22 13.32 -35.62
C ALA A 67 15.71 13.39 -34.18
N ALA A 68 14.40 13.58 -33.97
CA ALA A 68 13.79 13.50 -32.65
C ALA A 68 13.91 12.06 -32.08
N ALA A 69 13.47 11.05 -32.84
CA ALA A 69 13.53 9.65 -32.43
C ALA A 69 14.96 9.18 -32.10
N GLN A 70 15.97 9.65 -32.84
CA GLN A 70 17.36 9.34 -32.57
C GLN A 70 17.84 9.98 -31.25
N ARG A 71 17.51 11.25 -30.99
CA ARG A 71 17.83 11.91 -29.71
C ARG A 71 17.15 11.22 -28.53
N ASP A 72 15.88 10.85 -28.67
CA ASP A 72 15.12 10.17 -27.63
C ASP A 72 15.69 8.78 -27.34
N TYR A 73 16.18 8.08 -28.37
CA TYR A 73 16.89 6.82 -28.20
C TYR A 73 18.23 7.02 -27.47
N GLU A 74 19.04 8.00 -27.88
CA GLU A 74 20.33 8.28 -27.27
C GLU A 74 20.19 8.63 -25.78
N GLN A 75 19.19 9.46 -25.43
CA GLN A 75 18.88 9.80 -24.04
C GLN A 75 18.45 8.58 -23.21
N ARG A 76 17.53 7.75 -23.73
CA ARG A 76 17.10 6.53 -23.05
C ARG A 76 18.25 5.54 -22.88
N ALA A 77 19.08 5.38 -23.91
CA ALA A 77 20.24 4.50 -23.88
C ALA A 77 21.28 4.97 -22.84
N GLU A 78 21.54 6.28 -22.76
CA GLU A 78 22.45 6.83 -21.76
C GLU A 78 21.89 6.69 -20.34
N ALA A 79 20.60 6.97 -20.13
CA ALA A 79 19.95 6.78 -18.84
C ALA A 79 20.02 5.33 -18.35
N GLN A 80 19.75 4.36 -19.23
CA GLN A 80 19.82 2.93 -18.91
C GLN A 80 21.27 2.47 -18.59
N ARG A 81 22.26 2.93 -19.36
CA ARG A 81 23.69 2.69 -19.04
C ARG A 81 24.06 3.28 -17.69
N ALA A 82 23.66 4.51 -17.42
CA ALA A 82 23.94 5.19 -16.16
C ALA A 82 23.33 4.46 -14.96
N GLU A 83 22.12 3.92 -15.11
CA GLU A 83 21.48 3.09 -14.09
C GLU A 83 22.24 1.79 -13.82
N VAL A 84 22.58 1.04 -14.89
CA VAL A 84 23.37 -0.21 -14.77
C VAL A 84 24.72 0.06 -14.09
N ARG A 85 25.40 1.16 -14.45
CA ARG A 85 26.65 1.57 -13.80
C ARG A 85 26.46 1.93 -12.34
N ARG A 86 25.42 2.70 -12.02
CA ARG A 86 25.11 3.08 -10.63
C ARG A 86 24.83 1.86 -9.76
N HIS A 87 24.06 0.90 -10.28
CA HIS A 87 23.80 -0.37 -9.60
C HIS A 87 25.07 -1.20 -9.39
N ASN A 88 25.89 -1.36 -10.43
CA ASN A 88 27.16 -2.08 -10.31
C ASN A 88 28.14 -1.38 -9.35
N ALA A 89 28.16 -0.05 -9.35
CA ALA A 89 28.95 0.75 -8.41
C ALA A 89 28.46 0.58 -6.97
N ALA A 90 27.15 0.58 -6.73
CA ALA A 90 26.57 0.35 -5.40
C ALA A 90 26.92 -1.04 -4.86
N ILE A 91 26.81 -2.10 -5.69
CA ILE A 91 27.25 -3.46 -5.30
C ILE A 91 28.75 -3.48 -4.98
N THR A 92 29.55 -2.78 -5.78
CA THR A 92 31.01 -2.70 -5.57
C THR A 92 31.34 -1.99 -4.26
N GLU A 93 30.68 -0.88 -3.96
CA GLU A 93 30.88 -0.12 -2.72
C GLU A 93 30.42 -0.91 -1.50
N ALA A 94 29.25 -1.55 -1.55
CA ALA A 94 28.77 -2.43 -0.48
C ALA A 94 29.77 -3.57 -0.21
N THR A 95 30.27 -4.22 -1.27
CA THR A 95 31.29 -5.27 -1.14
C THR A 95 32.61 -4.73 -0.58
N ALA A 96 33.02 -3.52 -0.97
CA ALA A 96 34.20 -2.87 -0.43
C ALA A 96 34.03 -2.51 1.05
N GLY A 97 32.85 -2.04 1.46
CA GLY A 97 32.51 -1.74 2.85
C GLY A 97 32.61 -2.97 3.75
N VAL A 98 32.09 -4.12 3.30
CA VAL A 98 32.26 -5.40 4.01
C VAL A 98 33.74 -5.72 4.22
N ARG A 99 34.58 -5.56 3.18
CA ARG A 99 36.03 -5.83 3.28
C ARG A 99 36.75 -4.90 4.25
N ARG A 100 36.31 -3.64 4.35
CA ARG A 100 36.84 -2.68 5.32
C ARG A 100 36.36 -2.94 6.75
N GLY A 101 35.29 -3.71 6.93
CA GLY A 101 34.66 -3.95 8.22
C GLY A 101 33.70 -2.83 8.64
N ASP A 102 33.15 -2.11 7.66
CA ASP A 102 32.16 -1.06 7.88
C ASP A 102 30.88 -1.69 8.45
N ALA A 103 30.43 -1.24 9.62
CA ALA A 103 29.39 -1.93 10.39
C ALA A 103 28.10 -2.17 9.61
N ASP A 104 27.58 -1.14 8.93
CA ASP A 104 26.33 -1.21 8.20
C ASP A 104 26.42 -2.19 7.02
N SER A 105 27.51 -2.13 6.24
CA SER A 105 27.72 -3.04 5.11
C SER A 105 27.89 -4.48 5.56
N VAL A 106 28.59 -4.71 6.68
CA VAL A 106 28.75 -6.05 7.27
C VAL A 106 27.41 -6.61 7.72
N VAL A 107 26.61 -5.81 8.43
CA VAL A 107 25.28 -6.21 8.90
C VAL A 107 24.35 -6.52 7.72
N GLU A 108 24.32 -5.66 6.70
CA GLU A 108 23.50 -5.85 5.51
C GLU A 108 23.90 -7.14 4.77
N PHE A 109 25.20 -7.36 4.55
CA PHE A 109 25.72 -8.54 3.89
C PHE A 109 25.34 -9.84 4.60
N PHE A 110 25.59 -9.94 5.91
CA PHE A 110 25.28 -11.14 6.67
C PHE A 110 23.78 -11.37 6.85
N SER A 111 22.99 -10.30 6.96
CA SER A 111 21.52 -10.41 6.94
C SER A 111 21.05 -10.98 5.60
N ALA A 112 21.50 -10.43 4.48
CA ALA A 112 21.16 -10.91 3.14
C ALA A 112 21.59 -12.37 2.91
N ALA A 113 22.75 -12.78 3.44
CA ALA A 113 23.21 -14.17 3.39
C ALA A 113 22.25 -15.13 4.13
N LEU A 114 21.72 -14.72 5.28
CA LEU A 114 20.72 -15.50 6.01
C LEU A 114 19.38 -15.58 5.27
N TYR A 115 18.91 -14.48 4.65
CA TYR A 115 17.65 -14.49 3.89
C TYR A 115 17.71 -15.30 2.60
N SER A 116 18.82 -15.21 1.88
CA SER A 116 19.04 -15.93 0.64
C SER A 116 19.31 -17.41 0.84
N SER A 117 19.53 -17.86 2.08
CA SER A 117 19.75 -19.26 2.39
C SER A 117 18.51 -20.11 2.11
N ALA A 118 18.68 -21.09 1.22
CA ALA A 118 17.69 -22.13 0.95
C ALA A 118 17.67 -23.24 2.03
N THR A 119 18.64 -23.25 2.95
CA THR A 119 18.76 -24.31 3.96
C THR A 119 17.83 -24.12 5.16
N TRP A 120 17.31 -22.91 5.37
CA TRP A 120 16.36 -22.67 6.45
C TRP A 120 15.00 -23.31 6.13
N PRO A 121 14.43 -24.15 7.02
CA PRO A 121 13.21 -24.89 6.71
C PRO A 121 12.03 -24.00 6.32
N GLU A 122 11.17 -24.53 5.46
CA GLU A 122 9.91 -23.87 5.07
C GLU A 122 8.96 -23.81 6.28
N GLY A 123 8.28 -22.68 6.45
CA GLY A 123 7.40 -22.42 7.60
C GLY A 123 8.10 -22.01 8.89
N PHE A 124 9.44 -22.05 8.95
CA PHE A 124 10.16 -21.51 10.10
C PHE A 124 10.23 -19.98 10.02
N PRO A 125 10.14 -19.28 11.16
CA PRO A 125 10.31 -17.84 11.20
C PRO A 125 11.71 -17.40 10.77
N ARG A 126 11.85 -16.15 10.31
CA ARG A 126 13.11 -15.61 9.80
C ARG A 126 13.36 -14.16 10.26
N GLN A 127 12.89 -13.78 11.44
CA GLN A 127 13.23 -12.47 12.01
C GLN A 127 14.65 -12.45 12.53
N VAL A 128 15.31 -11.33 12.29
CA VAL A 128 16.68 -11.07 12.68
C VAL A 128 16.84 -9.61 13.09
N SER A 129 17.61 -9.38 14.13
CA SER A 129 18.12 -8.06 14.49
C SER A 129 19.62 -8.17 14.65
N ALA A 130 20.37 -7.30 14.00
CA ALA A 130 21.81 -7.46 13.84
C ALA A 130 22.55 -6.14 14.12
N ALA A 131 23.72 -6.27 14.76
CA ALA A 131 24.68 -5.19 14.89
C ALA A 131 26.11 -5.75 14.80
N PHE A 132 27.03 -4.99 14.22
CA PHE A 132 28.43 -5.37 14.10
C PHE A 132 29.34 -4.47 14.94
N ASP A 133 30.15 -5.09 15.78
CA ASP A 133 31.22 -4.47 16.54
C ASP A 133 32.52 -4.55 15.72
N SER A 134 32.84 -3.47 14.99
CA SER A 134 34.03 -3.42 14.13
C SER A 134 35.34 -3.57 14.91
N ALA A 135 35.39 -3.15 16.17
CA ALA A 135 36.61 -3.24 16.99
C ALA A 135 36.85 -4.68 17.48
N ALA A 136 35.79 -5.37 17.90
CA ALA A 136 35.85 -6.76 18.31
C ALA A 136 35.71 -7.77 17.15
N ARG A 137 35.45 -7.27 15.93
CA ARG A 137 35.14 -8.09 14.74
C ARG A 137 34.04 -9.11 15.04
N GLN A 138 33.03 -8.66 15.78
CA GLN A 138 31.99 -9.52 16.33
C GLN A 138 30.62 -9.11 15.80
N LEU A 139 29.88 -10.07 15.24
CA LEU A 139 28.48 -9.88 14.88
C LEU A 139 27.58 -10.29 16.06
N VAL A 140 26.66 -9.42 16.44
CA VAL A 140 25.66 -9.67 17.49
C VAL A 140 24.29 -9.76 16.82
N LEU A 141 23.59 -10.88 17.06
CA LEU A 141 22.37 -11.25 16.37
C LEU A 141 21.29 -11.69 17.36
N ASP A 142 20.09 -11.13 17.24
CA ASP A 142 18.86 -11.71 17.77
C ASP A 142 18.13 -12.39 16.60
N TRP A 143 17.85 -13.68 16.67
CA TRP A 143 17.22 -14.48 15.60
C TRP A 143 15.98 -15.21 16.12
N GLU A 144 14.90 -15.17 15.35
CA GLU A 144 13.64 -15.83 15.72
C GLU A 144 13.70 -17.33 15.43
N LEU A 145 13.40 -18.11 16.45
CA LEU A 145 13.34 -19.55 16.44
C LEU A 145 11.89 -20.02 16.27
N PRO A 146 11.66 -21.22 15.73
CA PRO A 146 10.31 -21.77 15.63
C PRO A 146 9.69 -21.99 17.02
N GLY A 147 8.36 -21.84 17.10
CA GLY A 147 7.58 -22.16 18.29
C GLY A 147 7.46 -23.67 18.56
N TYR A 148 6.82 -24.03 19.67
CA TYR A 148 6.66 -25.43 20.11
C TYR A 148 5.80 -26.29 19.17
N ASP A 149 4.91 -25.65 18.41
CA ASP A 149 4.03 -26.23 17.41
C ASP A 149 4.79 -26.86 16.23
N VAL A 150 6.04 -26.47 16.00
CA VAL A 150 6.93 -27.07 15.00
C VAL A 150 7.13 -28.58 15.19
N VAL A 151 6.89 -29.09 16.40
CA VAL A 151 6.90 -30.53 16.68
C VAL A 151 5.46 -31.07 16.71
N PRO A 152 5.03 -31.81 15.66
CA PRO A 152 3.67 -32.30 15.55
C PRO A 152 3.21 -33.12 16.76
N GLU A 153 1.92 -33.01 17.09
CA GLU A 153 1.31 -33.82 18.15
C GLU A 153 1.19 -35.28 17.73
N ALA A 154 0.94 -35.53 16.44
CA ALA A 154 0.87 -36.87 15.87
C ALA A 154 2.28 -37.44 15.65
N LYS A 155 2.50 -38.68 16.10
CA LYS A 155 3.69 -39.47 15.81
C LYS A 155 3.60 -40.13 14.44
N SER A 156 2.41 -40.62 14.09
CA SER A 156 2.14 -41.28 12.82
C SER A 156 0.66 -41.23 12.50
N VAL A 157 0.33 -41.06 11.22
CA VAL A 157 -1.03 -41.17 10.68
C VAL A 157 -1.13 -42.49 9.92
N ARG A 158 -2.20 -43.26 10.15
CA ARG A 158 -2.47 -44.49 9.41
C ARG A 158 -3.90 -44.44 8.88
N TYR A 159 -4.05 -44.47 7.56
CA TYR A 159 -5.34 -44.64 6.92
C TYR A 159 -5.94 -46.02 7.26
N VAL A 160 -7.22 -46.04 7.63
CA VAL A 160 -7.99 -47.24 7.99
C VAL A 160 -9.06 -47.46 6.92
N PRO A 161 -8.79 -48.28 5.89
CA PRO A 161 -9.68 -48.42 4.72
C PRO A 161 -11.09 -48.90 5.05
N ALA A 162 -11.23 -49.72 6.11
CA ALA A 162 -12.53 -50.26 6.52
C ALA A 162 -13.49 -49.21 7.08
N GLN A 163 -12.96 -48.06 7.51
CA GLN A 163 -13.71 -46.97 8.12
C GLN A 163 -13.56 -45.66 7.34
N ASP A 164 -12.84 -45.68 6.21
CA ASP A 164 -12.50 -44.50 5.40
C ASP A 164 -12.03 -43.31 6.24
N GLN A 165 -11.14 -43.57 7.19
CA GLN A 165 -10.68 -42.57 8.16
C GLN A 165 -9.19 -42.70 8.45
N ASP A 166 -8.56 -41.58 8.75
CA ASP A 166 -7.21 -41.54 9.26
C ASP A 166 -7.18 -41.78 10.78
N LYS A 167 -6.31 -42.70 11.21
CA LYS A 167 -6.04 -42.98 12.62
C LYS A 167 -4.68 -42.40 13.00
N GLU A 168 -4.70 -41.36 13.81
CA GLU A 168 -3.50 -40.76 14.36
C GLU A 168 -3.05 -41.49 15.64
N THR A 169 -1.74 -41.65 15.78
CA THR A 169 -1.11 -42.08 17.04
C THR A 169 -0.41 -40.88 17.66
N ALA A 170 -0.82 -40.49 18.86
CA ALA A 170 -0.23 -39.35 19.57
C ALA A 170 1.25 -39.59 19.92
N ARG A 171 2.06 -38.55 19.79
CA ARG A 171 3.46 -38.51 20.21
C ARG A 171 3.54 -38.21 21.71
N PRO A 172 4.29 -39.00 22.50
CA PRO A 172 4.49 -38.71 23.91
C PRO A 172 5.04 -37.29 24.14
N VAL A 173 4.51 -36.58 25.13
CA VAL A 173 4.91 -35.21 25.46
C VAL A 173 6.41 -35.13 25.80
N THR A 174 6.97 -36.15 26.45
CA THR A 174 8.41 -36.25 26.72
C THR A 174 9.26 -36.27 25.44
N GLN A 175 8.79 -37.01 24.42
CA GLN A 175 9.44 -37.06 23.12
C GLN A 175 9.31 -35.71 22.38
N ARG A 176 8.14 -35.07 22.43
CA ARG A 176 7.95 -33.73 21.83
C ARG A 176 8.89 -32.69 22.43
N ARG A 177 9.02 -32.67 23.75
CA ARG A 177 9.94 -31.76 24.48
C ARG A 177 11.40 -31.99 24.10
N ALA A 178 11.82 -33.25 23.96
CA ALA A 178 13.18 -33.59 23.55
C ALA A 178 13.46 -33.11 22.11
N LEU A 179 12.56 -33.43 21.17
CA LEU A 179 12.67 -32.99 19.78
C LEU A 179 12.67 -31.48 19.64
N TYR A 180 11.83 -30.76 20.39
CA TYR A 180 11.78 -29.30 20.31
C TYR A 180 13.10 -28.67 20.76
N ARG A 181 13.66 -29.13 21.88
CA ARG A 181 15.00 -28.69 22.33
C ARG A 181 16.08 -28.95 21.29
N GLU A 182 16.01 -30.10 20.63
CA GLU A 182 16.94 -30.46 19.57
C GLU A 182 16.80 -29.56 18.33
N VAL A 183 15.56 -29.28 17.89
CA VAL A 183 15.27 -28.35 16.79
C VAL A 183 15.80 -26.95 17.07
N LEU A 184 15.61 -26.43 18.29
CA LEU A 184 16.15 -25.11 18.67
C LEU A 184 17.69 -25.10 18.61
N ALA A 185 18.35 -26.14 19.13
CA ALA A 185 19.80 -26.25 19.08
C ALA A 185 20.32 -26.34 17.63
N GLN A 186 19.71 -27.19 16.80
CA GLN A 186 20.04 -27.32 15.38
C GLN A 186 19.83 -25.99 14.63
N SER A 187 18.76 -25.26 14.93
CA SER A 187 18.44 -23.96 14.34
C SER A 187 19.53 -22.93 14.63
N VAL A 188 19.97 -22.84 15.90
CA VAL A 188 21.06 -21.94 16.31
C VAL A 188 22.38 -22.31 15.62
N LEU A 189 22.73 -23.61 15.58
CA LEU A 189 23.93 -24.08 14.89
C LEU A 189 23.87 -23.83 13.38
N LEU A 190 22.70 -23.94 12.76
CA LEU A 190 22.50 -23.68 11.34
C LEU A 190 22.74 -22.21 11.01
N VAL A 191 22.23 -21.28 11.82
CA VAL A 191 22.50 -19.84 11.65
C VAL A 191 23.99 -19.54 11.77
N LEU A 192 24.66 -20.07 12.80
CA LEU A 192 26.12 -19.92 12.95
C LEU A 192 26.89 -20.48 11.75
N HIS A 193 26.49 -21.67 11.26
CA HIS A 193 27.09 -22.28 10.09
C HIS A 193 26.95 -21.38 8.86
N GLN A 194 25.75 -20.85 8.60
CA GLN A 194 25.50 -19.95 7.46
C GLN A 194 26.33 -18.68 7.54
N LEU A 195 26.40 -18.04 8.72
CA LEU A 195 27.19 -16.83 8.91
C LEU A 195 28.69 -17.08 8.68
N PHE A 196 29.26 -18.11 9.29
CA PHE A 196 30.68 -18.41 9.12
C PHE A 196 31.02 -18.93 7.72
N ALA A 197 30.08 -19.59 7.04
CA ALA A 197 30.24 -20.03 5.65
C ALA A 197 30.16 -18.85 4.66
N ALA A 198 29.29 -17.86 4.92
CA ALA A 198 29.17 -16.65 4.10
C ALA A 198 30.36 -15.70 4.27
N ASP A 199 31.11 -15.81 5.37
CA ASP A 199 32.28 -14.99 5.66
C ASP A 199 33.52 -15.38 4.82
N GLU A 200 33.46 -15.10 3.52
CA GLU A 200 34.57 -15.31 2.58
C GLU A 200 35.78 -14.40 2.87
N TYR A 201 35.50 -13.20 3.37
CA TYR A 201 36.51 -12.17 3.63
C TYR A 201 37.18 -12.30 5.01
N GLY A 202 36.71 -13.24 5.84
CA GLY A 202 37.25 -13.49 7.18
C GLY A 202 37.03 -12.35 8.15
N ILE A 203 35.94 -11.59 7.99
CA ILE A 203 35.58 -10.41 8.78
C ILE A 203 35.18 -10.76 10.20
N LEU A 204 34.59 -11.94 10.42
CA LEU A 204 34.04 -12.33 11.71
C LEU A 204 35.07 -13.12 12.53
N ASP A 205 35.47 -12.60 13.68
CA ASP A 205 36.25 -13.36 14.65
C ASP A 205 35.32 -14.17 15.57
N SER A 206 34.12 -13.64 15.84
CA SER A 206 33.08 -14.31 16.64
C SER A 206 31.66 -13.84 16.30
N VAL A 207 30.68 -14.64 16.68
CA VAL A 207 29.24 -14.33 16.57
C VAL A 207 28.59 -14.54 17.93
N ALA A 208 27.90 -13.50 18.44
CA ALA A 208 26.98 -13.61 19.56
C ALA A 208 25.57 -13.76 19.00
N LEU A 209 24.95 -14.94 19.18
CA LEU A 209 23.64 -15.27 18.65
C LEU A 209 22.67 -15.54 19.79
N ASN A 210 21.55 -14.83 19.81
CA ASN A 210 20.45 -15.02 20.73
C ASN A 210 19.22 -15.49 19.96
N GLY A 211 18.72 -16.67 20.31
CA GLY A 211 17.50 -17.21 19.73
C GLY A 211 16.28 -16.84 20.56
N PHE A 212 15.31 -16.15 19.98
CA PHE A 212 14.06 -15.78 20.66
C PHE A 212 12.83 -16.38 19.98
N VAL A 213 11.71 -16.38 20.68
CA VAL A 213 10.39 -16.65 20.12
C VAL A 213 9.47 -15.50 20.50
N ASP A 214 8.60 -15.09 19.58
CA ASP A 214 7.52 -14.16 19.89
C ASP A 214 6.34 -14.92 20.49
N ALA A 215 6.10 -14.68 21.77
CA ALA A 215 5.01 -15.31 22.50
C ALA A 215 4.47 -14.39 23.59
N PRO A 216 3.20 -14.57 24.01
CA PRO A 216 2.66 -13.91 25.18
C PRO A 216 3.49 -14.29 26.42
N ASP A 217 4.05 -13.30 27.10
CA ASP A 217 4.77 -13.52 28.35
C ASP A 217 3.82 -14.15 29.39
N PRO A 218 4.13 -15.33 29.94
CA PRO A 218 3.29 -15.99 30.94
C PRO A 218 3.01 -15.14 32.19
N ALA A 219 3.88 -14.19 32.52
CA ALA A 219 3.72 -13.33 33.68
C ALA A 219 2.83 -12.10 33.42
N THR A 220 2.89 -11.53 32.21
CA THR A 220 2.24 -10.24 31.88
C THR A 220 1.12 -10.35 30.84
N GLY A 221 1.03 -11.47 30.12
CA GLY A 221 0.08 -11.69 29.02
C GLY A 221 0.33 -10.84 27.78
N ARG A 222 1.37 -10.00 27.77
CA ARG A 222 1.74 -9.12 26.65
C ARG A 222 2.66 -9.87 25.70
N GLN A 223 2.56 -9.60 24.41
CA GLN A 223 3.52 -10.10 23.42
C GLN A 223 4.92 -9.60 23.76
N ALA A 224 5.89 -10.51 23.83
CA ALA A 224 7.27 -10.19 24.13
C ALA A 224 8.22 -11.19 23.45
N GLN A 225 9.44 -10.72 23.18
CA GLN A 225 10.54 -11.58 22.74
C GLN A 225 11.08 -12.39 23.92
N ILE A 226 10.86 -13.71 23.88
CA ILE A 226 11.35 -14.63 24.91
C ILE A 226 12.55 -15.36 24.36
N PHE A 227 13.72 -15.07 24.91
CA PHE A 227 14.98 -15.69 24.51
C PHE A 227 15.07 -17.12 25.04
N LEU A 228 15.17 -18.11 24.14
CA LEU A 228 15.27 -19.53 24.48
C LEU A 228 16.69 -20.07 24.32
N ALA A 229 17.56 -19.37 23.60
CA ALA A 229 18.96 -19.75 23.42
C ALA A 229 19.87 -18.52 23.37
N THR A 230 21.12 -18.66 23.82
CA THR A 230 22.18 -17.67 23.59
C THR A 230 23.52 -18.38 23.45
N VAL A 231 24.38 -17.93 22.54
CA VAL A 231 25.71 -18.49 22.34
C VAL A 231 26.67 -17.42 21.83
N MET A 232 27.91 -17.44 22.30
CA MET A 232 28.99 -16.61 21.77
C MET A 232 30.04 -17.53 21.15
N ALA A 233 29.92 -17.78 19.85
CA ALA A 233 30.77 -18.71 19.12
C ALA A 233 31.97 -17.99 18.52
N GLN A 234 33.19 -18.46 18.83
CA GLN A 234 34.39 -18.03 18.13
C GLN A 234 34.52 -18.78 16.80
N ARG A 235 34.95 -18.09 15.74
CA ARG A 235 35.10 -18.70 14.40
C ARG A 235 36.06 -19.89 14.42
N ALA A 236 37.19 -19.77 15.11
CA ALA A 236 38.18 -20.84 15.21
C ALA A 236 37.59 -22.09 15.88
N ALA A 237 36.97 -21.93 17.05
CA ALA A 237 36.36 -23.03 17.79
C ALA A 237 35.20 -23.69 17.01
N PHE A 238 34.40 -22.91 16.28
CA PHE A 238 33.29 -23.43 15.48
C PHE A 238 33.77 -24.22 14.25
N ARG A 239 34.83 -23.77 13.59
CA ARG A 239 35.39 -24.45 12.40
C ARG A 239 36.02 -25.81 12.70
N ASP A 240 36.46 -26.03 13.93
CA ASP A 240 37.00 -27.31 14.38
C ASP A 240 35.90 -28.36 14.64
N LEU A 241 34.61 -27.97 14.58
CA LEU A 241 33.47 -28.87 14.79
C LEU A 241 33.10 -29.60 13.50
N HIS A 242 32.90 -30.91 13.60
CA HIS A 242 32.33 -31.75 12.54
C HIS A 242 30.81 -31.85 12.70
N LEU A 243 30.08 -30.82 12.28
CA LEU A 243 28.63 -30.66 12.55
C LEU A 243 27.74 -31.84 12.14
N GLU A 244 28.14 -32.64 11.14
CA GLU A 244 27.38 -33.83 10.71
C GLU A 244 27.33 -34.96 11.76
N GLN A 245 28.25 -34.95 12.73
CA GLN A 245 28.42 -36.03 13.70
C GLN A 245 28.15 -35.61 15.15
N VAL A 246 27.79 -34.35 15.37
CA VAL A 246 27.57 -33.84 16.74
C VAL A 246 26.14 -34.06 17.20
N ASP A 247 25.99 -34.32 18.50
CA ASP A 247 24.71 -34.05 19.18
C ASP A 247 24.53 -32.53 19.27
N ALA A 248 23.44 -32.02 18.72
CA ALA A 248 23.23 -30.58 18.58
C ALA A 248 23.19 -29.84 19.92
N ILE A 249 22.60 -30.46 20.95
CA ILE A 249 22.46 -29.85 22.27
C ILE A 249 23.83 -29.78 22.94
N SER A 250 24.57 -30.91 23.02
CA SER A 250 25.91 -30.94 23.59
C SER A 250 26.90 -30.07 22.80
N CYS A 251 26.77 -30.00 21.49
CA CYS A 251 27.56 -29.08 20.66
C CYS A 251 27.34 -27.62 21.11
N LEU A 252 26.07 -27.21 21.22
CA LEU A 252 25.72 -25.86 21.61
C LEU A 252 26.13 -25.55 23.06
N THR A 253 25.81 -26.43 24.03
CA THR A 253 26.01 -26.13 25.46
C THR A 253 27.42 -26.44 25.96
N ASP A 254 28.00 -27.56 25.52
CA ASP A 254 29.25 -28.07 26.09
C ASP A 254 30.45 -27.56 25.30
N ALA A 255 30.41 -27.67 23.97
CA ALA A 255 31.52 -27.25 23.10
C ALA A 255 31.56 -25.73 22.90
N LEU A 256 30.42 -25.12 22.53
CA LEU A 256 30.34 -23.67 22.28
C LEU A 256 30.02 -22.84 23.54
N ARG A 257 29.83 -23.48 24.69
CA ARG A 257 29.48 -22.84 25.98
C ARG A 257 28.23 -21.95 25.89
N GLY A 258 27.31 -22.29 24.99
CA GLY A 258 26.01 -21.65 24.87
C GLY A 258 25.06 -22.07 25.98
N GLN A 259 23.93 -21.39 26.04
CA GLN A 259 22.83 -21.68 26.95
C GLN A 259 21.59 -21.96 26.12
N LEU A 260 20.85 -23.00 26.52
CA LEU A 260 19.57 -23.37 25.95
C LEU A 260 18.57 -23.52 27.10
N ALA A 261 17.36 -23.02 26.91
CA ALA A 261 16.28 -23.14 27.88
C ALA A 261 16.07 -24.61 28.27
N THR A 262 15.94 -24.88 29.57
CA THR A 262 15.71 -26.24 30.08
C THR A 262 14.31 -26.74 29.74
N ARG A 263 13.33 -25.83 29.72
CA ARG A 263 11.91 -26.02 29.38
C ARG A 263 11.44 -24.96 28.37
N PRO A 264 11.89 -25.03 27.12
CA PRO A 264 11.47 -24.07 26.09
C PRO A 264 9.98 -24.22 25.75
N ASP A 265 9.40 -25.40 25.97
CA ASP A 265 7.95 -25.65 25.86
C ASP A 265 7.12 -24.83 26.85
N GLN A 266 7.74 -24.31 27.91
CA GLN A 266 7.14 -23.44 28.92
C GLN A 266 7.70 -22.02 28.84
N LEU A 267 8.36 -21.64 27.74
CA LEU A 267 8.91 -20.31 27.53
C LEU A 267 9.87 -19.87 28.65
N THR A 268 10.65 -20.81 29.20
CA THR A 268 11.66 -20.48 30.21
C THR A 268 12.76 -19.66 29.57
N SER A 269 12.81 -18.36 29.88
CA SER A 269 13.75 -17.41 29.31
C SER A 269 15.20 -17.66 29.74
N VAL A 270 16.11 -17.49 28.81
CA VAL A 270 17.57 -17.45 29.01
C VAL A 270 18.02 -16.02 28.80
N ARG A 271 18.92 -15.52 29.65
CA ARG A 271 19.41 -14.14 29.53
C ARG A 271 20.42 -14.04 28.37
N PRO A 272 20.18 -13.19 27.35
CA PRO A 272 21.16 -12.93 26.30
C PRO A 272 22.50 -12.47 26.87
N SER A 273 23.58 -12.99 26.30
CA SER A 273 24.95 -12.60 26.69
C SER A 273 25.29 -11.18 26.26
N ARG A 274 24.88 -10.80 25.04
CA ARG A 274 25.04 -9.47 24.45
C ARG A 274 23.91 -9.28 23.43
N ARG A 275 23.27 -8.11 23.38
CA ARG A 275 22.24 -7.81 22.37
C ARG A 275 22.72 -6.80 21.33
N PRO A 276 22.11 -6.76 20.13
CA PRO A 276 22.47 -5.81 19.08
C PRO A 276 22.46 -4.35 19.55
N GLN A 277 21.45 -3.99 20.35
CA GLN A 277 21.29 -2.66 20.96
C GLN A 277 22.44 -2.25 21.90
N ASP A 278 23.22 -3.21 22.41
CA ASP A 278 24.35 -2.95 23.33
C ASP A 278 25.65 -2.60 22.57
N VAL A 279 25.68 -2.72 21.24
CA VAL A 279 26.88 -2.48 20.40
C VAL A 279 27.09 -1.00 20.08
N GLY A 280 26.06 -0.15 20.28
CA GLY A 280 26.16 1.31 20.11
C GLY A 280 26.07 1.82 18.65
N ASN A 281 25.91 0.91 17.68
CA ASN A 281 25.70 1.21 16.26
C ASN A 281 24.23 1.02 15.86
N GLN A 282 23.84 1.51 14.67
CA GLN A 282 22.49 1.30 14.13
C GLN A 282 22.17 -0.20 14.08
N VAL A 283 21.11 -0.59 14.79
CA VAL A 283 20.62 -1.97 14.80
C VAL A 283 19.74 -2.16 13.57
N VAL A 284 20.12 -3.11 12.70
CA VAL A 284 19.33 -3.41 11.51
C VAL A 284 18.46 -4.62 11.80
N THR A 285 17.14 -4.42 11.76
CA THR A 285 16.16 -5.49 11.98
C THR A 285 15.52 -5.87 10.64
N HIS A 286 15.59 -7.14 10.29
CA HIS A 286 14.93 -7.71 9.13
C HIS A 286 13.99 -8.84 9.60
N GLY A 287 12.88 -9.08 8.90
CA GLY A 287 12.16 -10.36 9.00
C GLY A 287 11.19 -10.63 10.13
N GLY A 288 10.97 -9.74 11.10
CA GLY A 288 9.80 -9.84 11.98
C GLY A 288 9.39 -8.54 12.60
N GLY A 289 8.10 -8.47 12.90
CA GLY A 289 7.44 -7.30 13.47
C GLY A 289 8.16 -6.90 14.74
N HIS A 290 8.46 -5.64 14.92
CA HIS A 290 7.36 -4.78 15.36
C HIS A 290 6.99 -3.62 14.45
N GLU A 291 7.61 -3.44 13.29
CA GLU A 291 7.13 -2.46 12.32
C GLU A 291 7.30 -2.99 10.89
N GLU A 292 6.19 -3.28 10.20
CA GLU A 292 6.21 -3.21 8.73
C GLU A 292 6.78 -1.81 8.36
N PRO A 293 7.55 -1.64 7.27
CA PRO A 293 8.06 -0.32 6.93
C PRO A 293 6.87 0.62 6.77
N ASP A 294 6.85 1.70 7.57
CA ASP A 294 5.80 2.69 7.47
C ASP A 294 5.97 3.43 6.15
N LEU A 295 5.02 3.22 5.23
CA LEU A 295 5.02 3.86 3.92
C LEU A 295 4.99 5.39 4.04
N TYR A 296 4.52 5.95 5.16
CA TYR A 296 4.61 7.39 5.44
C TYR A 296 6.02 7.87 5.76
N ASP A 297 6.79 7.07 6.50
CA ASP A 297 8.09 7.47 7.05
C ASP A 297 9.27 6.92 6.23
N MET A 298 9.03 6.00 5.29
CA MET A 298 10.04 5.48 4.38
C MET A 298 10.47 6.52 3.33
N ASP A 299 11.76 6.52 2.98
CA ASP A 299 12.31 7.45 1.98
C ASP A 299 11.53 7.40 0.64
N PRO A 300 11.24 8.55 0.00
CA PRO A 300 10.46 8.59 -1.24
C PRO A 300 11.02 7.71 -2.36
N ILE A 301 12.34 7.62 -2.51
CA ILE A 301 12.99 6.82 -3.54
C ILE A 301 12.81 5.33 -3.23
N VAL A 302 12.87 4.97 -1.94
CA VAL A 302 12.62 3.61 -1.48
C VAL A 302 11.14 3.23 -1.66
N PHE A 303 10.21 4.16 -1.45
CA PHE A 303 8.78 3.96 -1.70
C PHE A 303 8.48 3.74 -3.19
N GLU A 304 9.07 4.56 -4.06
CA GLU A 304 8.96 4.40 -5.51
C GLU A 304 9.54 3.03 -5.96
N SER A 305 10.66 2.59 -5.38
CA SER A 305 11.23 1.26 -5.64
C SER A 305 10.34 0.12 -5.16
N LEU A 306 9.71 0.25 -3.99
CA LEU A 306 8.77 -0.75 -3.46
C LEU A 306 7.56 -0.93 -4.38
N VAL A 307 7.03 0.18 -4.91
CA VAL A 307 5.96 0.13 -5.91
C VAL A 307 6.45 -0.55 -7.19
N ALA A 308 7.66 -0.25 -7.68
CA ALA A 308 8.22 -0.96 -8.83
C ALA A 308 8.35 -2.48 -8.59
N ASP A 309 8.77 -2.88 -7.38
CA ASP A 309 8.87 -4.29 -6.98
C ASP A 309 7.49 -4.98 -6.90
N LEU A 310 6.45 -4.27 -6.47
CA LEU A 310 5.07 -4.76 -6.51
C LEU A 310 4.63 -5.10 -7.94
N PHE A 311 4.86 -4.21 -8.89
CA PHE A 311 4.49 -4.46 -10.28
C PHE A 311 5.29 -5.64 -10.89
N ARG A 312 6.57 -5.81 -10.50
CA ARG A 312 7.37 -7.00 -10.88
C ARG A 312 6.82 -8.28 -10.27
N ALA A 313 6.43 -8.26 -9.00
CA ALA A 313 5.84 -9.41 -8.32
C ALA A 313 4.46 -9.79 -8.89
N MET A 314 3.77 -8.84 -9.54
CA MET A 314 2.56 -9.08 -10.32
C MET A 314 2.84 -9.61 -11.75
N GLY A 315 4.10 -9.82 -12.13
CA GLY A 315 4.50 -10.37 -13.42
C GLY A 315 4.71 -9.34 -14.53
N MET A 316 4.73 -8.04 -14.21
CA MET A 316 4.97 -6.96 -15.17
C MET A 316 6.46 -6.58 -15.24
N GLN A 317 6.90 -6.01 -16.36
CA GLN A 317 8.23 -5.44 -16.49
C GLN A 317 8.20 -3.98 -16.04
N ALA A 318 8.60 -3.70 -14.79
CA ALA A 318 8.60 -2.35 -14.22
C ALA A 318 10.01 -1.77 -14.02
N VAL A 319 10.22 -0.52 -14.42
CA VAL A 319 11.47 0.24 -14.31
C VAL A 319 11.18 1.63 -13.74
N MET A 320 12.01 2.12 -12.82
CA MET A 320 11.86 3.48 -12.28
C MET A 320 12.29 4.52 -13.31
N THR A 321 11.54 5.61 -13.44
CA THR A 321 11.90 6.76 -14.29
C THR A 321 12.83 7.72 -13.54
N GLN A 322 13.68 8.47 -14.25
CA GLN A 322 14.56 9.45 -13.60
C GLN A 322 13.81 10.76 -13.35
N ARG A 323 13.89 11.29 -12.13
CA ARG A 323 13.26 12.58 -11.78
C ARG A 323 13.70 13.70 -12.72
N SER A 324 12.68 14.39 -13.27
CA SER A 324 12.66 15.79 -13.72
C SER A 324 12.64 16.02 -15.24
N ASN A 325 11.63 15.55 -15.97
CA ASN A 325 10.88 16.39 -16.95
C ASN A 325 9.66 15.71 -17.63
N ASP A 326 9.23 14.55 -17.14
CA ASP A 326 8.31 13.60 -17.79
C ASP A 326 6.88 13.66 -17.24
N GLY A 327 6.43 14.84 -16.76
CA GLY A 327 5.06 15.00 -16.26
C GLY A 327 4.78 14.26 -14.94
N GLY A 328 5.83 13.87 -14.21
CA GLY A 328 5.74 13.29 -12.87
C GLY A 328 5.45 11.78 -12.84
N VAL A 329 5.88 11.04 -13.86
CA VAL A 329 5.92 9.56 -13.84
C VAL A 329 7.05 9.11 -12.93
N ASP A 330 6.79 8.11 -12.08
CA ASP A 330 7.79 7.56 -11.15
C ASP A 330 8.17 6.12 -11.52
N VAL A 331 7.27 5.35 -12.16
CA VAL A 331 7.53 3.98 -12.66
C VAL A 331 6.88 3.78 -14.02
N ASP A 332 7.66 3.27 -14.98
CA ASP A 332 7.17 2.78 -16.28
C ASP A 332 7.03 1.25 -16.18
N ALA A 333 5.81 0.74 -16.36
CA ALA A 333 5.50 -0.70 -16.32
C ALA A 333 4.97 -1.19 -17.68
N LEU A 334 5.37 -2.39 -18.08
CA LEU A 334 4.87 -3.07 -19.28
C LEU A 334 4.25 -4.40 -18.88
N ASP A 335 2.95 -4.55 -19.15
CA ASP A 335 2.27 -5.83 -19.03
C ASP A 335 2.49 -6.65 -20.32
N PRO A 336 3.19 -7.80 -20.28
CA PRO A 336 3.48 -8.62 -21.45
C PRO A 336 2.28 -9.46 -21.91
N THR A 337 1.14 -9.42 -21.22
CA THR A 337 -0.03 -10.26 -21.53
C THR A 337 -0.56 -9.97 -22.93
N PRO A 338 -0.66 -10.98 -23.83
CA PRO A 338 -1.19 -10.76 -25.17
C PRO A 338 -2.63 -10.23 -25.14
N ILE A 339 -2.98 -9.32 -26.04
CA ILE A 339 -4.33 -8.74 -26.24
C ILE A 339 -4.76 -7.69 -25.18
N ARG A 340 -4.41 -7.87 -23.90
CA ARG A 340 -4.79 -6.94 -22.81
C ARG A 340 -3.64 -6.11 -22.24
N GLY A 341 -2.40 -6.56 -22.42
CA GLY A 341 -1.20 -5.88 -21.95
C GLY A 341 -0.85 -4.64 -22.77
N GLY A 342 0.07 -3.84 -22.24
CA GLY A 342 0.42 -2.55 -22.82
C GLY A 342 1.28 -1.71 -21.89
N LYS A 343 1.63 -0.49 -22.34
CA LYS A 343 2.43 0.44 -21.53
C LYS A 343 1.55 1.02 -20.42
N ILE A 344 2.00 0.91 -19.19
CA ILE A 344 1.37 1.43 -17.98
C ILE A 344 2.31 2.48 -17.38
N VAL A 345 1.78 3.66 -17.14
CA VAL A 345 2.50 4.76 -16.51
C VAL A 345 2.04 4.84 -15.07
N VAL A 346 2.98 4.76 -14.13
CA VAL A 346 2.68 4.78 -12.71
C VAL A 346 3.27 6.03 -12.07
N GLN A 347 2.42 6.77 -11.38
CA GLN A 347 2.81 7.91 -10.58
C GLN A 347 2.61 7.58 -9.10
N VAL A 348 3.61 7.87 -8.30
CA VAL A 348 3.67 7.57 -6.88
C VAL A 348 3.71 8.88 -6.11
N LYS A 349 2.72 9.07 -5.23
CA LYS A 349 2.62 10.28 -4.41
C LYS A 349 2.57 9.92 -2.93
N ARG A 350 3.64 10.23 -2.21
CA ARG A 350 3.66 10.08 -0.75
C ARG A 350 3.00 11.30 -0.10
N TYR A 351 1.71 11.22 0.20
CA TYR A 351 0.95 12.25 0.91
C TYR A 351 0.45 11.74 2.26
N ARG A 352 0.42 12.63 3.26
CA ARG A 352 -0.23 12.40 4.57
C ARG A 352 -1.72 12.76 4.58
N ASN A 353 -2.17 13.57 3.62
CA ASN A 353 -3.54 14.02 3.46
C ASN A 353 -4.12 13.48 2.14
N THR A 354 -5.45 13.56 1.97
CA THR A 354 -6.16 13.16 0.76
C THR A 354 -5.55 13.81 -0.49
N VAL A 355 -5.33 13.01 -1.53
CA VAL A 355 -4.78 13.49 -2.80
C VAL A 355 -5.83 14.34 -3.54
N PRO A 356 -5.50 15.57 -3.96
CA PRO A 356 -6.44 16.44 -4.65
C PRO A 356 -6.72 15.95 -6.08
N PRO A 357 -7.92 16.21 -6.64
CA PRO A 357 -8.30 15.83 -8.01
C PRO A 357 -7.36 16.36 -9.10
N THR A 358 -6.61 17.42 -8.83
CA THR A 358 -5.58 17.98 -9.74
C THR A 358 -4.49 16.96 -10.08
N ALA A 359 -4.05 16.14 -9.13
CA ALA A 359 -3.01 15.14 -9.37
C ALA A 359 -3.49 14.02 -10.33
N VAL A 360 -4.76 13.63 -10.24
CA VAL A 360 -5.35 12.64 -11.16
C VAL A 360 -5.49 13.21 -12.57
N ARG A 361 -5.82 14.51 -12.69
CA ARG A 361 -5.90 15.22 -13.96
C ARG A 361 -4.54 15.33 -14.64
N ASP A 362 -3.50 15.65 -13.87
CA ASP A 362 -2.13 15.72 -14.37
C ASP A 362 -1.65 14.37 -14.89
N LEU A 363 -1.89 13.27 -14.14
CA LEU A 363 -1.57 11.91 -14.59
C LEU A 363 -2.29 11.57 -15.90
N TYR A 364 -3.55 11.95 -16.05
CA TYR A 364 -4.30 11.70 -17.29
C TYR A 364 -3.69 12.43 -18.48
N GLY A 365 -3.23 13.67 -18.28
CA GLY A 365 -2.48 14.41 -19.30
C GLY A 365 -1.23 13.64 -19.74
N THR A 366 -0.47 13.11 -18.78
CA THR A 366 0.74 12.32 -19.03
C THR A 366 0.45 11.00 -19.75
N VAL A 367 -0.63 10.30 -19.41
CA VAL A 367 -1.06 9.06 -20.09
C VAL A 367 -1.36 9.33 -21.57
N GLN A 368 -2.02 10.44 -21.88
CA GLN A 368 -2.34 10.83 -23.26
C GLN A 368 -1.09 11.25 -24.04
N ASP A 369 -0.20 12.01 -23.41
CA ASP A 369 1.04 12.50 -24.04
C ASP A 369 2.03 11.37 -24.35
N VAL A 370 2.22 10.45 -23.40
CA VAL A 370 3.11 9.28 -23.53
C VAL A 370 2.48 8.16 -24.38
N GLY A 371 1.17 8.22 -24.63
CA GLY A 371 0.42 7.18 -25.36
C GLY A 371 0.30 5.87 -24.58
N ALA A 372 0.23 5.94 -23.25
CA ALA A 372 0.11 4.77 -22.40
C ALA A 372 -1.32 4.19 -22.44
N ASN A 373 -1.43 2.87 -22.31
CA ASN A 373 -2.71 2.17 -22.30
C ASN A 373 -3.47 2.37 -20.98
N LYS A 374 -2.73 2.61 -19.89
CA LYS A 374 -3.29 2.82 -18.55
C LYS A 374 -2.36 3.71 -17.73
N GLY A 375 -2.93 4.59 -16.92
CA GLY A 375 -2.24 5.29 -15.84
C GLY A 375 -2.61 4.72 -14.49
N VAL A 376 -1.65 4.59 -13.59
CA VAL A 376 -1.90 4.18 -12.20
C VAL A 376 -1.37 5.25 -11.26
N LEU A 377 -2.22 5.77 -10.38
CA LEU A 377 -1.81 6.68 -9.33
C LEU A 377 -1.79 5.93 -7.99
N VAL A 378 -0.62 5.86 -7.37
CA VAL A 378 -0.41 5.20 -6.09
C VAL A 378 -0.16 6.25 -5.02
N THR A 379 -0.87 6.17 -3.89
CA THR A 379 -0.66 7.08 -2.75
C THR A 379 -0.56 6.33 -1.42
N THR A 380 0.06 6.94 -0.42
CA THR A 380 0.06 6.48 0.97
C THR A 380 -1.21 6.87 1.74
N SER A 381 -1.99 7.83 1.23
CA SER A 381 -3.24 8.31 1.83
C SER A 381 -4.47 7.81 1.05
N GLY A 382 -5.58 8.55 1.06
CA GLY A 382 -6.77 8.29 0.24
C GLY A 382 -6.94 9.28 -0.91
N PHE A 383 -7.93 9.02 -1.75
CA PHE A 383 -8.37 9.93 -2.81
C PHE A 383 -9.72 10.56 -2.43
N GLY A 384 -9.89 11.84 -2.76
CA GLY A 384 -11.17 12.53 -2.52
C GLY A 384 -12.24 12.06 -3.52
N PRO A 385 -13.54 12.29 -3.25
CA PRO A 385 -14.63 11.91 -4.15
C PRO A 385 -14.39 12.35 -5.60
N GLY A 386 -13.94 13.59 -5.82
CA GLY A 386 -13.67 14.09 -7.18
C GLY A 386 -12.46 13.52 -7.90
N SER A 387 -11.57 12.84 -7.21
CA SER A 387 -10.52 12.04 -7.83
C SER A 387 -11.09 10.75 -8.44
N HIS A 388 -12.02 10.10 -7.74
CA HIS A 388 -12.72 8.91 -8.23
C HIS A 388 -13.71 9.25 -9.34
N THR A 389 -14.47 10.34 -9.20
CA THR A 389 -15.37 10.85 -10.26
C THR A 389 -14.61 11.09 -11.56
N PHE A 390 -13.43 11.71 -11.49
CA PHE A 390 -12.63 12.01 -12.68
C PHE A 390 -12.00 10.76 -13.32
N ALA A 391 -11.55 9.78 -12.52
CA ALA A 391 -10.98 8.54 -13.04
C ALA A 391 -12.02 7.62 -13.72
N ARG A 392 -13.30 7.78 -13.39
CA ARG A 392 -14.40 6.93 -13.89
C ARG A 392 -14.52 6.99 -15.42
N GLY A 393 -14.40 5.83 -16.06
CA GLY A 393 -14.49 5.69 -17.52
C GLY A 393 -13.23 6.13 -18.29
N LYS A 394 -12.16 6.51 -17.59
CA LYS A 394 -10.84 6.82 -18.17
C LYS A 394 -9.89 5.65 -17.99
N PRO A 395 -8.80 5.54 -18.78
CA PRO A 395 -7.74 4.56 -18.59
C PRO A 395 -6.86 4.92 -17.37
N LEU A 396 -7.48 5.15 -16.20
CA LEU A 396 -6.83 5.50 -14.94
C LEU A 396 -7.25 4.52 -13.86
N GLU A 397 -6.31 4.17 -13.00
CA GLU A 397 -6.54 3.35 -11.81
C GLU A 397 -5.91 4.05 -10.61
N LEU A 398 -6.67 4.08 -9.52
CA LEU A 398 -6.28 4.75 -8.28
C LEU A 398 -6.04 3.67 -7.24
N ILE A 399 -4.85 3.66 -6.64
CA ILE A 399 -4.49 2.72 -5.58
C ILE A 399 -4.25 3.55 -4.32
N SER A 400 -5.21 3.49 -3.40
CA SER A 400 -5.09 4.13 -2.08
C SER A 400 -4.05 3.41 -1.23
N GLY A 401 -3.59 4.06 -0.17
CA GLY A 401 -2.59 3.47 0.72
C GLY A 401 -3.06 2.16 1.35
N SER A 402 -4.35 2.05 1.63
CA SER A 402 -4.93 0.85 2.21
C SER A 402 -4.99 -0.33 1.21
N GLU A 403 -5.29 -0.04 -0.06
CA GLU A 403 -5.29 -1.03 -1.15
C GLU A 403 -3.86 -1.44 -1.54
N LEU A 404 -2.91 -0.50 -1.46
CA LEU A 404 -1.50 -0.74 -1.69
C LEU A 404 -0.95 -1.75 -0.68
N VAL A 405 -1.23 -1.58 0.61
CA VAL A 405 -0.85 -2.53 1.66
C VAL A 405 -1.45 -3.91 1.38
N ASP A 406 -2.73 -3.97 1.01
CA ASP A 406 -3.40 -5.24 0.67
C ASP A 406 -2.81 -5.90 -0.58
N LEU A 407 -2.31 -5.13 -1.55
CA LEU A 407 -1.62 -5.64 -2.75
C LEU A 407 -0.21 -6.12 -2.43
N LEU A 408 0.56 -5.39 -1.62
CA LEU A 408 1.90 -5.79 -1.17
C LEU A 408 1.84 -7.16 -0.49
N HIS A 409 0.92 -7.32 0.46
CA HIS A 409 0.75 -8.59 1.17
C HIS A 409 0.36 -9.76 0.26
N ARG A 410 -0.55 -9.54 -0.70
CA ARG A 410 -0.96 -10.58 -1.67
C ARG A 410 0.18 -11.07 -2.55
N HIS A 411 1.17 -10.20 -2.81
CA HIS A 411 2.32 -10.51 -3.66
C HIS A 411 3.61 -10.79 -2.86
N GLY A 412 3.50 -11.03 -1.55
CA GLY A 412 4.62 -11.43 -0.69
C GLY A 412 5.58 -10.31 -0.31
N LEU A 413 5.18 -9.05 -0.50
CA LEU A 413 5.94 -7.85 -0.13
C LEU A 413 5.39 -7.26 1.19
N ARG A 414 6.21 -6.47 1.90
CA ARG A 414 5.89 -5.93 3.24
C ARG A 414 5.76 -4.40 3.23
N GLY A 415 4.76 -3.85 3.91
CA GLY A 415 4.61 -2.42 4.18
C GLY A 415 3.32 -2.11 4.93
N ARG A 416 3.39 -1.27 5.97
CA ARG A 416 2.22 -0.72 6.69
C ARG A 416 2.10 0.74 6.41
N LEU A 417 0.92 1.28 6.63
CA LEU A 417 0.82 2.68 7.02
C LEU A 417 0.94 2.68 8.55
N GLY A 418 1.85 3.47 9.12
CA GLY A 418 1.98 3.65 10.57
C GLY A 418 0.66 4.13 11.17
N GLU A 419 0.55 4.18 12.51
CA GLU A 419 -0.70 4.62 13.14
C GLU A 419 -1.11 6.00 12.64
N GLY A 420 -2.08 5.96 11.73
CA GLY A 420 -2.33 6.93 10.68
C GLY A 420 -3.22 6.30 9.60
N GLY A 421 -4.20 5.48 10.01
CA GLY A 421 -5.38 5.20 9.19
C GLY A 421 -5.68 3.75 8.79
N ARG A 422 -5.89 2.83 9.74
CA ARG A 422 -7.02 1.86 9.70
C ARG A 422 -7.45 1.57 11.15
N PRO A 423 -8.74 1.70 11.51
CA PRO A 423 -9.22 1.42 12.86
C PRO A 423 -9.27 -0.10 13.08
N GLY A 424 -8.25 -0.65 13.74
CA GLY A 424 -8.35 -1.97 14.38
C GLY A 424 -9.29 -1.91 15.60
N PRO A 425 -9.92 -3.03 15.99
CA PRO A 425 -10.88 -3.07 17.09
C PRO A 425 -10.19 -2.63 18.39
N ALA A 426 -10.74 -1.58 18.99
CA ALA A 426 -10.18 -0.87 20.14
C ALA A 426 -9.84 -1.83 21.30
N GLN A 427 -8.53 -1.98 21.57
CA GLN A 427 -8.05 -2.33 22.91
C GLN A 427 -7.62 -1.04 23.64
N PRO A 428 -7.94 -0.90 24.93
CA PRO A 428 -7.96 0.38 25.62
C PRO A 428 -6.56 0.76 26.12
N ALA A 429 -6.16 2.01 25.88
CA ALA A 429 -5.08 2.68 26.59
C ALA A 429 -5.35 4.19 26.64
N PRO A 430 -4.72 4.93 27.56
CA PRO A 430 -4.65 4.75 29.00
C PRO A 430 -5.53 5.80 29.71
N SER A 431 -5.97 5.46 30.92
CA SER A 431 -6.71 6.34 31.82
C SER A 431 -5.88 7.54 32.28
N GLY A 432 -6.21 8.73 31.76
CA GLY A 432 -5.92 10.05 32.32
C GLY A 432 -7.01 11.01 31.82
N PRO A 433 -7.65 11.83 32.67
CA PRO A 433 -9.04 12.21 32.49
C PRO A 433 -9.18 13.32 31.44
N ALA A 434 -9.53 12.97 30.22
CA ALA A 434 -10.39 13.82 29.42
C ALA A 434 -11.83 13.47 29.84
N THR A 435 -12.39 14.29 30.72
CA THR A 435 -13.80 14.22 31.11
C THR A 435 -14.65 14.12 29.84
N PRO A 436 -15.41 13.04 29.60
CA PRO A 436 -16.39 13.06 28.53
C PRO A 436 -17.38 14.19 28.83
N PRO A 437 -17.82 15.00 27.85
CA PRO A 437 -18.91 15.93 28.09
C PRO A 437 -20.09 15.11 28.63
N GLY A 438 -20.51 15.45 29.85
CA GLY A 438 -21.39 14.64 30.68
C GLY A 438 -22.81 14.48 30.12
N ASP A 439 -23.14 15.23 29.07
CA ASP A 439 -24.43 15.19 28.39
C ASP A 439 -24.24 15.06 26.87
N TYR A 440 -24.95 14.09 26.29
CA TYR A 440 -25.09 13.91 24.85
C TYR A 440 -26.46 13.32 24.56
N ASN A 441 -26.94 13.50 23.33
CA ASN A 441 -28.18 12.90 22.87
C ASN A 441 -27.88 11.88 21.78
N VAL A 442 -28.74 10.87 21.68
CA VAL A 442 -28.75 9.91 20.59
C VAL A 442 -29.99 10.15 19.74
N LEU A 443 -29.79 10.35 18.45
CA LEU A 443 -30.81 10.57 17.45
C LEU A 443 -31.03 9.25 16.72
N GLY A 444 -31.98 8.46 17.20
CA GLY A 444 -32.41 7.21 16.58
C GLY A 444 -33.40 7.49 15.46
N MET A 445 -33.24 6.88 14.29
CA MET A 445 -34.10 7.13 13.13
C MET A 445 -34.82 5.87 12.71
N THR A 446 -36.12 5.99 12.46
CA THR A 446 -36.99 4.91 11.98
C THR A 446 -37.74 5.35 10.75
N TRP A 447 -37.98 4.44 9.80
CA TRP A 447 -38.86 4.66 8.65
C TRP A 447 -39.50 3.34 8.19
N SER A 448 -40.66 3.43 7.56
CA SER A 448 -41.32 2.33 6.84
C SER A 448 -40.68 2.13 5.46
N GLY A 449 -40.78 0.92 4.92
CA GLY A 449 -40.24 0.55 3.61
C GLY A 449 -38.86 -0.13 3.65
N ASN A 450 -38.51 -0.76 2.54
CA ASN A 450 -37.28 -1.58 2.39
C ASN A 450 -36.14 -0.81 1.70
N VAL A 451 -36.21 0.52 1.68
CA VAL A 451 -35.15 1.36 1.11
C VAL A 451 -33.94 1.37 2.04
N SER A 452 -32.76 1.06 1.49
CA SER A 452 -31.47 1.17 2.17
C SER A 452 -30.98 2.61 2.04
N LEU A 453 -30.76 3.27 3.17
CA LEU A 453 -30.39 4.68 3.23
C LEU A 453 -29.17 4.88 4.11
N ASP A 454 -28.29 5.76 3.65
CA ASP A 454 -27.21 6.30 4.45
C ASP A 454 -27.65 7.61 5.10
N VAL A 455 -27.52 7.65 6.42
CA VAL A 455 -27.80 8.87 7.19
C VAL A 455 -26.50 9.59 7.47
N CYS A 456 -26.43 10.85 7.06
CA CYS A 456 -25.28 11.72 7.23
C CYS A 456 -25.63 12.92 8.12
N ALA A 457 -24.60 13.53 8.70
CA ALA A 457 -24.71 14.68 9.59
C ALA A 457 -23.75 15.80 9.16
N LEU A 458 -24.20 17.05 9.17
CA LEU A 458 -23.39 18.22 8.80
C LEU A 458 -23.37 19.22 9.96
N VAL A 459 -22.18 19.60 10.43
CA VAL A 459 -22.01 20.70 11.39
C VAL A 459 -21.65 21.98 10.64
N CYS A 460 -22.50 23.00 10.77
CA CYS A 460 -22.53 24.15 9.88
C CYS A 460 -22.45 25.49 10.63
N HIS A 461 -21.92 26.49 9.94
CA HIS A 461 -22.13 27.90 10.21
C HIS A 461 -22.96 28.52 9.08
N GLY A 462 -24.16 29.01 9.40
CA GLY A 462 -25.13 29.47 8.41
C GLY A 462 -25.54 28.33 7.47
N ASN A 463 -25.19 28.44 6.18
CA ASN A 463 -25.49 27.42 5.17
C ASN A 463 -24.25 26.68 4.66
N ARG A 464 -23.12 26.77 5.38
CA ARG A 464 -21.87 26.09 5.00
C ARG A 464 -21.38 25.18 6.10
N VAL A 465 -20.84 24.02 5.75
CA VAL A 465 -20.16 23.13 6.68
C VAL A 465 -18.88 23.81 7.19
N LEU A 466 -18.53 23.61 8.46
CA LEU A 466 -17.33 24.21 9.05
C LEU A 466 -16.03 23.76 8.35
N SER A 467 -15.93 22.46 8.04
CA SER A 467 -14.90 21.85 7.19
C SER A 467 -15.39 20.49 6.69
N GLU A 468 -14.69 19.89 5.73
CA GLU A 468 -15.02 18.53 5.26
C GLU A 468 -14.99 17.49 6.40
N ASP A 469 -14.11 17.66 7.39
CA ASP A 469 -14.05 16.78 8.57
C ASP A 469 -15.29 16.89 9.47
N HIS A 470 -16.07 17.97 9.33
CA HIS A 470 -17.32 18.20 10.06
C HIS A 470 -18.56 17.67 9.33
N PHE A 471 -18.35 16.90 8.25
CA PHE A 471 -19.35 16.11 7.58
C PHE A 471 -19.22 14.64 8.01
N VAL A 472 -20.19 14.15 8.77
CA VAL A 472 -20.25 12.77 9.28
C VAL A 472 -21.02 11.89 8.30
N PHE A 473 -20.36 10.86 7.78
CA PHE A 473 -20.91 9.87 6.85
C PHE A 473 -20.15 8.54 6.99
N PHE A 474 -20.43 7.54 6.16
CA PHE A 474 -19.87 6.19 6.36
C PHE A 474 -18.33 6.13 6.40
N ASN A 475 -17.63 6.97 5.61
CA ASN A 475 -16.15 7.04 5.64
C ASN A 475 -15.58 8.07 6.63
N ASN A 476 -16.42 8.91 7.22
CA ASN A 476 -16.03 9.85 8.29
C ASN A 476 -17.01 9.73 9.46
N PRO A 477 -16.85 8.73 10.35
CA PRO A 477 -17.89 8.36 11.31
C PRO A 477 -18.02 9.34 12.50
N GLN A 478 -17.14 10.33 12.64
CA GLN A 478 -17.19 11.30 13.74
C GLN A 478 -16.52 12.64 13.37
N THR A 479 -16.91 13.72 14.03
CA THR A 479 -16.25 15.02 13.91
C THR A 479 -14.90 15.04 14.67
N PRO A 480 -13.97 15.96 14.36
CA PRO A 480 -12.64 16.01 14.98
C PRO A 480 -12.65 16.20 16.50
N ASP A 481 -13.63 16.93 16.99
CA ASP A 481 -13.90 17.20 18.41
C ASP A 481 -14.72 16.10 19.10
N GLY A 482 -15.20 15.10 18.34
CA GLY A 482 -16.03 14.01 18.83
C GLY A 482 -17.44 14.44 19.28
N SER A 483 -17.85 15.67 18.97
CA SER A 483 -19.17 16.21 19.33
C SER A 483 -20.30 15.51 18.58
N VAL A 484 -20.07 15.08 17.34
CA VAL A 484 -21.01 14.27 16.56
C VAL A 484 -20.36 12.97 16.12
N ARG A 485 -21.09 11.85 16.25
CA ARG A 485 -20.60 10.53 15.84
C ARG A 485 -21.73 9.58 15.42
N ALA A 486 -21.52 8.80 14.37
CA ALA A 486 -22.36 7.65 14.04
C ALA A 486 -22.20 6.53 15.09
N VAL A 487 -23.31 6.01 15.59
CA VAL A 487 -23.33 4.99 16.65
C VAL A 487 -24.03 3.70 16.18
N PRO A 488 -23.74 2.54 16.81
CA PRO A 488 -24.39 1.29 16.44
C PRO A 488 -25.90 1.38 16.53
N ILE A 489 -26.57 0.78 15.54
CA ILE A 489 -28.02 0.76 15.44
C ILE A 489 -28.59 -0.17 16.52
N SER A 490 -29.58 0.31 17.27
CA SER A 490 -30.37 -0.50 18.19
C SER A 490 -31.82 -0.53 17.72
N ALA A 491 -32.42 -1.73 17.68
CA ALA A 491 -33.84 -1.85 17.35
C ALA A 491 -34.69 -0.99 18.31
N PRO A 492 -35.71 -0.26 17.82
CA PRO A 492 -36.30 -0.29 16.48
C PRO A 492 -35.63 0.61 15.42
N ASP A 493 -34.57 1.35 15.76
CA ASP A 493 -33.94 2.30 14.83
C ASP A 493 -33.27 1.57 13.66
N LYS A 494 -33.23 2.24 12.51
CA LYS A 494 -32.51 1.83 11.29
C LYS A 494 -31.24 2.64 11.05
N ALA A 495 -31.09 3.80 11.70
CA ALA A 495 -29.87 4.58 11.75
C ALA A 495 -29.78 5.33 13.08
N ALA A 496 -28.57 5.64 13.56
CA ALA A 496 -28.39 6.37 14.82
C ALA A 496 -27.16 7.28 14.82
N ILE A 497 -27.33 8.53 15.26
CA ILE A 497 -26.25 9.51 15.40
C ILE A 497 -26.25 10.06 16.82
N ARG A 498 -25.09 10.05 17.48
CA ARG A 498 -24.85 10.72 18.75
C ARG A 498 -24.41 12.16 18.50
N VAL A 499 -24.96 13.11 19.25
CA VAL A 499 -24.57 14.51 19.25
C VAL A 499 -24.51 15.08 20.67
N ALA A 500 -23.38 15.70 21.02
CA ALA A 500 -23.22 16.50 22.24
C ALA A 500 -23.40 17.97 21.87
N PHE A 501 -24.64 18.47 21.98
CA PHE A 501 -25.01 19.82 21.54
C PHE A 501 -24.20 20.93 22.24
N ASP A 502 -23.86 20.73 23.52
CA ASP A 502 -23.08 21.70 24.30
C ASP A 502 -21.57 21.64 24.00
N ALA A 503 -21.12 20.59 23.31
CA ALA A 503 -19.74 20.39 22.90
C ALA A 503 -19.52 20.68 21.41
N LEU A 504 -20.56 21.09 20.68
CA LEU A 504 -20.40 21.57 19.30
C LEU A 504 -19.51 22.83 19.30
N PRO A 505 -18.68 23.05 18.26
CA PRO A 505 -17.80 24.21 18.20
C PRO A 505 -18.58 25.52 18.32
N GLU A 506 -18.06 26.53 19.01
CA GLU A 506 -18.75 27.84 19.16
C GLU A 506 -19.05 28.52 17.81
N SER A 507 -18.31 28.17 16.76
CA SER A 507 -18.56 28.63 15.40
C SER A 507 -19.77 27.96 14.73
N ALA A 508 -20.26 26.83 15.25
CA ALA A 508 -21.42 26.13 14.72
C ALA A 508 -22.72 26.76 15.22
N ASP A 509 -23.61 27.12 14.30
CA ASP A 509 -24.96 27.60 14.62
C ASP A 509 -26.06 26.65 14.14
N ARG A 510 -25.68 25.60 13.41
CA ARG A 510 -26.61 24.68 12.76
C ARG A 510 -26.04 23.26 12.66
N PHE A 511 -26.86 22.27 12.98
CA PHE A 511 -26.57 20.85 12.81
C PHE A 511 -27.65 20.21 11.92
N VAL A 512 -27.27 19.61 10.80
CA VAL A 512 -28.22 19.14 9.76
C VAL A 512 -28.14 17.62 9.62
N LEU A 513 -29.29 16.98 9.50
CA LEU A 513 -29.41 15.54 9.25
C LEU A 513 -29.94 15.28 7.85
N VAL A 514 -29.33 14.32 7.17
CA VAL A 514 -29.56 14.00 5.77
C VAL A 514 -29.72 12.50 5.62
N ALA A 515 -30.64 12.07 4.76
CA ALA A 515 -30.73 10.70 4.29
C ALA A 515 -30.47 10.66 2.78
N ALA A 516 -29.69 9.69 2.30
CA ALA A 516 -29.43 9.48 0.89
C ALA A 516 -29.47 7.99 0.52
N VAL A 517 -29.89 7.68 -0.69
CA VAL A 517 -29.80 6.34 -1.28
C VAL A 517 -28.38 6.14 -1.80
N ASP A 518 -27.81 4.97 -1.53
CA ASP A 518 -26.54 4.56 -2.14
C ASP A 518 -26.79 4.02 -3.58
N PRO A 519 -26.35 4.75 -4.62
CA PRO A 519 -26.55 4.34 -6.01
C PRO A 519 -25.71 3.12 -6.41
N GLU A 520 -24.69 2.72 -5.63
CA GLU A 520 -23.91 1.50 -5.88
C GLU A 520 -24.65 0.24 -5.43
N VAL A 521 -25.46 0.34 -4.38
CA VAL A 521 -26.27 -0.77 -3.84
C VAL A 521 -27.54 -0.98 -4.68
N ASN A 522 -28.19 0.10 -5.11
CA ASN A 522 -29.35 0.00 -6.01
C ASN A 522 -29.48 1.27 -6.89
N PRO A 523 -29.03 1.24 -8.15
CA PRO A 523 -29.04 2.40 -9.04
C PRO A 523 -30.43 2.93 -9.39
N ASP A 524 -31.46 2.06 -9.32
CA ASP A 524 -32.84 2.39 -9.66
C ASP A 524 -33.68 2.74 -8.42
N ALA A 525 -33.09 2.75 -7.22
CA ALA A 525 -33.78 3.09 -5.99
C ALA A 525 -33.94 4.61 -5.81
N ASP A 526 -35.11 5.02 -5.34
CA ASP A 526 -35.43 6.39 -4.96
C ASP A 526 -36.07 6.43 -3.57
N LEU A 527 -36.35 7.63 -3.08
CA LEU A 527 -36.95 7.84 -1.77
C LEU A 527 -38.47 7.58 -1.73
N SER A 528 -39.08 6.99 -2.77
CA SER A 528 -40.52 6.68 -2.77
C SER A 528 -40.94 5.67 -1.69
N GLY A 529 -40.00 4.83 -1.25
CA GLY A 529 -40.18 3.89 -0.16
C GLY A 529 -39.82 4.43 1.22
N PHE A 530 -39.46 5.71 1.36
CA PHE A 530 -39.14 6.35 2.64
C PHE A 530 -40.37 7.05 3.19
N THR A 531 -41.19 6.33 3.97
CA THR A 531 -42.44 6.85 4.56
C THR A 531 -42.48 6.64 6.07
N ASP A 532 -43.34 7.37 6.78
CA ASP A 532 -43.50 7.31 8.24
C ASP A 532 -42.16 7.53 8.98
N ALA A 533 -41.31 8.37 8.42
CA ALA A 533 -39.99 8.59 8.97
C ALA A 533 -40.06 9.44 10.25
N CYS A 534 -39.27 9.06 11.26
CA CYS A 534 -39.25 9.73 12.56
C CYS A 534 -37.84 9.69 13.16
N ILE A 535 -37.45 10.78 13.83
CA ILE A 535 -36.24 10.85 14.64
C ILE A 535 -36.64 10.84 16.12
N ARG A 536 -36.17 9.85 16.86
CA ARG A 536 -36.31 9.74 18.31
C ARG A 536 -35.10 10.37 18.98
N LEU A 537 -35.35 11.35 19.83
CA LEU A 537 -34.33 11.97 20.67
C LEU A 537 -34.23 11.18 21.98
N LEU A 538 -33.05 10.62 22.24
CA LEU A 538 -32.76 9.77 23.38
C LEU A 538 -31.67 10.42 24.23
N ASP A 539 -31.77 10.29 25.55
CA ASP A 539 -30.72 10.69 26.48
C ASP A 539 -29.57 9.66 26.53
N PRO A 540 -28.48 9.91 27.29
CA PRO A 540 -27.37 8.94 27.44
C PRO A 540 -27.78 7.59 28.03
N SER A 541 -28.92 7.51 28.72
CA SER A 541 -29.49 6.28 29.28
C SER A 541 -30.40 5.52 28.30
N MET A 542 -30.50 6.00 27.04
CA MET A 542 -31.41 5.50 26.01
C MET A 542 -32.89 5.70 26.34
N THR A 543 -33.20 6.65 27.21
CA THR A 543 -34.58 7.06 27.52
C THR A 543 -35.06 8.07 26.48
N GLU A 544 -36.24 7.83 25.91
CA GLU A 544 -36.84 8.70 24.87
C GLU A 544 -37.29 10.03 25.48
N LEU A 545 -36.63 11.11 25.08
CA LEU A 545 -36.94 12.50 25.45
C LEU A 545 -38.00 13.11 24.54
N GLY A 546 -38.09 12.65 23.30
CA GLY A 546 -39.10 13.12 22.35
C GLY A 546 -39.00 12.50 20.97
N ARG A 547 -40.01 12.80 20.14
CA ARG A 547 -40.05 12.41 18.73
C ARG A 547 -40.15 13.63 17.85
N LEU A 548 -39.34 13.64 16.80
CA LEU A 548 -39.30 14.67 15.79
C LEU A 548 -39.87 14.07 14.49
N GLU A 549 -40.88 14.72 13.96
CA GLU A 549 -41.41 14.39 12.65
C GLU A 549 -40.39 14.79 11.59
N VAL A 550 -40.24 13.98 10.54
CA VAL A 550 -39.43 14.31 9.36
C VAL A 550 -40.29 14.16 8.11
N SER A 551 -39.89 14.84 7.04
CA SER A 551 -40.61 14.74 5.77
C SER A 551 -40.43 13.35 5.15
N ASP A 552 -41.51 12.82 4.55
CA ASP A 552 -41.44 11.63 3.71
C ASP A 552 -40.68 11.91 2.41
N GLY A 553 -40.12 10.84 1.84
CA GLY A 553 -39.43 10.86 0.57
C GLY A 553 -40.39 10.93 -0.62
N ARG A 554 -39.92 11.50 -1.73
CA ARG A 554 -40.70 11.58 -2.98
C ARG A 554 -40.05 10.75 -4.07
N ARG A 555 -40.89 10.34 -5.03
CA ARG A 555 -40.44 9.60 -6.22
C ARG A 555 -39.45 10.44 -7.04
N GLY A 556 -38.34 9.81 -7.44
CA GLY A 556 -37.26 10.44 -8.20
C GLY A 556 -36.25 11.25 -7.38
N GLU A 557 -36.47 11.44 -6.08
CA GLU A 557 -35.47 12.02 -5.17
C GLU A 557 -34.58 10.91 -4.63
N THR A 558 -33.28 11.16 -4.53
CA THR A 558 -32.26 10.20 -4.06
C THR A 558 -31.53 10.70 -2.81
N ALA A 559 -31.72 11.96 -2.41
CA ALA A 559 -31.31 12.48 -1.10
C ALA A 559 -32.32 13.47 -0.54
N LEU A 560 -32.43 13.55 0.79
CA LEU A 560 -33.40 14.38 1.52
C LEU A 560 -32.81 14.92 2.82
N VAL A 561 -33.01 16.22 3.06
CA VAL A 561 -32.72 16.82 4.37
C VAL A 561 -33.87 16.48 5.32
N LEU A 562 -33.58 15.66 6.34
CA LEU A 562 -34.55 15.23 7.35
C LEU A 562 -34.94 16.39 8.28
N GLY A 563 -33.96 17.20 8.67
CA GLY A 563 -34.15 18.39 9.49
C GLY A 563 -32.85 19.00 9.96
N SER A 564 -32.95 20.15 10.63
CA SER A 564 -31.80 20.87 11.17
C SER A 564 -32.05 21.40 12.56
N PHE A 565 -31.13 21.16 13.48
CA PHE A 565 -31.08 21.85 14.76
C PHE A 565 -30.40 23.21 14.59
N ARG A 566 -30.95 24.25 15.20
CA ARG A 566 -30.42 25.62 15.14
C ARG A 566 -30.18 26.17 16.53
N HIS A 567 -29.02 26.80 16.71
CA HIS A 567 -28.65 27.42 17.97
C HIS A 567 -29.43 28.72 18.18
N ARG A 568 -30.12 28.85 19.33
CA ARG A 568 -30.82 30.08 19.73
C ARG A 568 -29.89 31.03 20.47
N GLN A 569 -30.26 32.32 20.50
CA GLN A 569 -29.59 33.31 21.36
C GLN A 569 -29.74 33.02 22.87
N SER A 570 -30.68 32.15 23.26
CA SER A 570 -30.86 31.70 24.65
C SER A 570 -29.88 30.59 25.08
N GLY A 571 -29.10 30.02 24.16
CA GLY A 571 -28.20 28.89 24.41
C GLY A 571 -28.81 27.50 24.14
N ASP A 572 -30.08 27.42 23.76
CA ASP A 572 -30.76 26.15 23.43
C ASP A 572 -30.72 25.82 21.93
N TRP A 573 -30.93 24.54 21.58
CA TRP A 573 -31.04 24.07 20.20
C TRP A 573 -32.49 23.75 19.82
N ASP A 574 -32.93 24.29 18.69
CA ASP A 574 -34.26 24.07 18.13
C ASP A 574 -34.24 23.18 16.91
N PHE A 575 -35.07 22.14 16.90
CA PHE A 575 -35.30 21.36 15.69
C PHE A 575 -36.22 22.11 14.71
N VAL A 576 -35.75 22.27 13.48
CA VAL A 576 -36.52 22.77 12.35
C VAL A 576 -36.69 21.63 11.34
N LEU A 577 -37.95 21.29 11.07
CA LEU A 577 -38.32 20.27 10.10
C LEU A 577 -37.69 20.55 8.72
N GLY A 578 -37.04 19.54 8.18
CA GLY A 578 -36.48 19.54 6.82
C GLY A 578 -37.54 19.14 5.79
N GLY A 579 -37.13 18.96 4.53
CA GLY A 579 -38.07 18.62 3.45
C GLY A 579 -37.61 18.99 2.05
N LYS A 580 -36.38 19.48 1.91
CA LYS A 580 -35.75 19.69 0.61
C LYS A 580 -35.14 18.37 0.13
N GLY A 581 -35.75 17.79 -0.90
CA GLY A 581 -35.24 16.62 -1.61
C GLY A 581 -34.41 17.00 -2.83
N TYR A 582 -33.55 16.08 -3.26
CA TYR A 582 -32.58 16.25 -4.33
C TYR A 582 -32.63 15.04 -5.26
N THR A 583 -32.67 15.30 -6.56
CA THR A 583 -32.67 14.26 -7.60
C THR A 583 -31.25 13.84 -7.99
N GLY A 584 -30.26 14.72 -7.80
CA GLY A 584 -28.84 14.46 -8.02
C GLY A 584 -28.11 13.85 -6.82
N GLY A 585 -28.85 13.20 -5.91
CA GLY A 585 -28.31 12.45 -4.78
C GLY A 585 -27.58 13.30 -3.75
N LEU A 586 -26.74 12.62 -2.96
CA LEU A 586 -25.96 13.24 -1.90
C LEU A 586 -24.99 14.29 -2.45
N GLU A 587 -24.43 14.09 -3.64
CA GLU A 587 -23.50 15.00 -4.32
C GLU A 587 -24.11 16.39 -4.50
N GLN A 588 -25.31 16.47 -5.08
CA GLN A 588 -26.02 17.73 -5.28
C GLN A 588 -26.38 18.39 -3.94
N LEU A 589 -26.70 17.59 -2.92
CA LEU A 589 -27.08 18.09 -1.60
C LEU A 589 -25.90 18.75 -0.90
N VAL A 590 -24.72 18.10 -0.87
CA VAL A 590 -23.57 18.62 -0.11
C VAL A 590 -22.92 19.83 -0.78
N GLN A 591 -23.02 19.96 -2.11
CA GLN A 591 -22.64 21.19 -2.84
C GLN A 591 -23.43 22.42 -2.36
N ASP A 592 -24.72 22.27 -2.07
CA ASP A 592 -25.55 23.35 -1.51
C ASP A 592 -25.12 23.77 -0.10
N TYR A 593 -24.40 22.91 0.61
CA TYR A 593 -23.77 23.18 1.91
C TYR A 593 -22.28 23.57 1.80
N GLY A 594 -21.81 23.86 0.59
CA GLY A 594 -20.46 24.37 0.33
C GLY A 594 -19.35 23.32 0.37
N ILE A 595 -19.68 22.04 0.28
CA ILE A 595 -18.71 20.96 0.04
C ILE A 595 -18.51 20.84 -1.48
N GLU A 596 -17.30 21.05 -1.97
CA GLU A 596 -17.00 20.91 -3.39
C GLU A 596 -16.94 19.42 -3.75
N VAL A 597 -17.97 18.93 -4.44
CA VAL A 597 -17.98 17.59 -5.04
C VAL A 597 -17.74 17.76 -6.52
N GLU A 598 -16.54 17.40 -6.99
CA GLU A 598 -16.22 17.32 -8.42
C GLU A 598 -16.41 15.90 -8.98
#